data_AF-A0AA95HQH4-F1
#
_entry.id   AF-A0AA95HQH4-F1
#
_cell.length_a   1.000
_cell.length_b   1.000
_cell.length_c   1.000
_cell.angle_alpha   90.00
_cell.angle_beta   90.00
_cell.angle_gamma   90.00
#
_symmetry.space_group_name_H-M   'P 1'
#
loop_
_entity.id
_entity.type
_entity.pdbx_description
1 polymer ?
#
loop_
_entity_poly.entity_id
_entity_poly.type
_entity_poly.pdbx_seq_one_letter_code
_entity_poly.pdbx_strand_id
1 'polypeptide(L)' 'MKKNISLIFLLLLFMVSCGNKQSETFDDQVSLVGSDVLSFPLDETTYYESKAIFQFENEGREYLFFQNERKRGSLVS' A
#
# COMPACT_ATOMS: atom_id res chain seq x y z
N MET A 1 -32.02 36.61 8.25
CA MET A 1 -31.06 36.63 9.38
C MET A 1 -30.46 35.26 9.72
N LYS A 2 -31.24 34.16 9.81
CA LYS A 2 -30.72 32.80 10.16
C LYS A 2 -29.65 32.23 9.20
N LYS A 3 -29.80 32.41 7.87
CA LYS A 3 -28.81 31.96 6.87
C LYS A 3 -27.44 32.66 7.02
N ASN A 4 -27.45 33.95 7.32
CA ASN A 4 -26.20 34.73 7.46
C ASN A 4 -25.45 34.33 8.74
N ILE A 5 -26.17 34.02 9.82
CA ILE A 5 -25.59 33.48 11.06
C ILE A 5 -24.96 32.11 10.81
N SER A 6 -25.62 31.23 10.05
CA SER A 6 -25.07 29.92 9.66
C SER A 6 -23.79 30.05 8.83
N LEU A 7 -23.72 31.06 7.95
CA LEU A 7 -22.59 31.31 7.08
C LEU A 7 -21.39 31.87 7.86
N ILE A 8 -21.64 32.76 8.82
CA ILE A 8 -20.63 33.27 9.76
C ILE A 8 -20.06 32.13 10.61
N PHE A 9 -20.92 31.22 11.09
CA PHE A 9 -20.49 30.07 11.89
C PHE A 9 -19.60 29.11 11.09
N LEU A 10 -19.94 28.87 9.83
CA LEU A 10 -19.13 28.06 8.91
C LEU A 10 -17.78 28.73 8.62
N LEU A 11 -17.77 30.04 8.42
CA LEU A 11 -16.53 30.80 8.19
C LEU A 11 -15.59 30.71 9.40
N LEU A 12 -16.13 30.84 10.62
CA LEU A 12 -15.36 30.73 11.86
C LEU A 12 -14.75 29.33 12.03
N LEU A 13 -15.48 28.27 11.69
CA LEU A 13 -14.97 26.89 11.72
C LEU A 13 -13.80 26.69 10.74
N PHE A 14 -13.87 27.29 9.55
CA PHE A 14 -12.78 27.25 8.57
C PHE A 14 -11.51 27.96 9.08
N MET A 15 -11.66 29.09 9.76
CA MET A 15 -10.51 29.85 10.27
C MET A 15 -9.80 29.15 11.44
N VAL A 16 -10.51 28.34 12.24
CA VAL A 16 -9.92 27.56 13.33
C VAL A 16 -9.17 26.30 12.83
N SER A 17 -9.49 25.82 11.62
CA SER A 17 -8.81 24.65 11.03
C SER A 17 -7.37 24.94 10.56
N CYS A 18 -6.98 26.21 10.46
CA CYS A 18 -5.63 26.63 10.04
C CYS A 18 -4.83 27.15 11.24
N GLY A 19 -4.78 26.37 12.32
CA GLY A 19 -3.77 26.57 13.34
C GLY A 19 -2.42 26.15 12.78
N ASN A 20 -1.43 27.04 12.80
CA ASN A 20 -0.02 26.71 12.56
C ASN A 20 0.44 25.72 13.65
N LYS A 21 0.06 24.46 13.48
CA LYS A 21 0.83 23.36 14.02
C LYS A 21 2.04 23.32 13.10
N GLN A 22 3.12 23.96 13.55
CA GLN A 22 4.44 23.55 13.10
C GLN A 22 4.40 22.03 13.28
N SER A 23 4.30 21.30 12.18
CA SER A 23 4.35 19.85 12.25
C SER A 23 5.65 19.60 12.98
N GLU A 24 5.58 19.16 14.23
CA GLU A 24 6.71 18.54 14.89
C GLU A 24 7.25 17.61 13.82
N THR A 25 8.46 17.91 13.37
CA THR A 25 9.08 17.19 12.28
C THR A 25 9.06 15.76 12.79
N PHE A 26 8.21 14.91 12.21
CA PHE A 26 8.12 13.52 12.57
C PHE A 26 9.51 12.96 12.22
N ASP A 27 10.37 12.93 13.22
CA ASP A 27 11.77 12.49 13.15
C ASP A 27 11.86 10.95 13.15
N ASP A 28 10.74 10.32 12.86
CA ASP A 28 10.53 8.86 12.76
C ASP A 28 10.28 8.45 11.30
N GLN A 29 10.72 9.27 10.34
CA GLN A 29 10.68 8.95 8.92
C GLN A 29 11.71 7.86 8.62
N VAL A 30 11.33 6.61 8.84
CA VAL A 30 12.06 5.46 8.34
C VAL A 30 11.98 5.48 6.81
N SER A 31 13.14 5.61 6.16
CA SER A 31 13.25 5.48 4.72
C SER A 31 13.39 4.00 4.36
N LEU A 32 12.52 3.51 3.48
CA LEU A 32 12.69 2.18 2.90
C LEU A 32 13.86 2.21 1.91
N VAL A 33 14.91 1.45 2.24
CA VAL A 33 16.05 1.23 1.36
C VAL A 33 16.00 -0.21 0.88
N GLY A 34 16.27 -0.44 -0.40
CA GLY A 34 16.40 -1.78 -0.95
C GLY A 34 17.50 -2.55 -0.21
N SER A 35 17.19 -3.77 0.20
CA SER A 35 18.11 -4.66 0.88
C SER A 35 18.42 -5.84 -0.05
N ASP A 36 18.35 -7.05 0.48
CA ASP A 36 18.66 -8.28 -0.25
C ASP A 36 17.58 -8.61 -1.29
N VAL A 37 18.01 -9.31 -2.33
CA VAL A 37 17.14 -9.74 -3.44
C VAL A 37 16.98 -11.26 -3.38
N LEU A 38 15.73 -11.72 -3.30
CA LEU A 38 15.39 -13.13 -3.49
C LEU A 38 15.19 -13.42 -4.98
N SER A 39 15.91 -14.41 -5.49
CA SER A 39 15.82 -14.86 -6.89
C SER A 39 15.42 -16.33 -6.94
N PHE A 40 14.33 -16.63 -7.66
CA PHE A 40 13.81 -17.99 -7.81
C PHE A 40 14.01 -18.47 -9.25
N PRO A 41 14.77 -19.55 -9.49
CA PRO A 41 14.85 -20.16 -10.81
C PRO A 41 13.49 -20.78 -11.16
N LEU A 42 12.99 -20.50 -12.36
CA LEU A 42 11.74 -21.04 -12.87
C LEU A 42 12.00 -22.03 -14.00
N ASP A 43 11.19 -23.08 -14.05
CA ASP A 43 11.17 -24.02 -15.17
C ASP A 43 10.09 -23.64 -16.20
N GLU A 44 9.88 -24.48 -17.22
CA GLU A 44 8.88 -24.23 -18.26
C GLU A 44 7.43 -24.35 -17.78
N THR A 45 7.21 -24.94 -16.61
CA THR A 45 5.87 -25.19 -16.04
C THR A 45 5.38 -24.03 -15.19
N THR A 46 6.27 -23.11 -14.80
CA THR A 46 5.94 -21.97 -13.94
C THR A 46 6.10 -20.66 -14.68
N TYR A 47 5.01 -19.90 -14.79
CA TYR A 47 5.07 -18.55 -15.34
C TYR A 47 5.44 -17.53 -14.25
N TYR A 48 6.28 -16.55 -14.57
CA TYR A 48 6.82 -15.61 -13.57
C TYR A 48 5.77 -14.65 -12.98
N GLU A 49 4.63 -14.47 -13.65
CA GLU A 49 3.52 -13.65 -13.13
C GLU A 49 2.47 -14.52 -12.46
N SER A 50 2.06 -14.09 -11.27
CA SER A 50 0.91 -14.63 -10.57
C SER A 50 -0.11 -13.53 -10.26
N LYS A 51 -1.40 -13.89 -10.29
CA LYS A 51 -2.49 -13.02 -9.86
C LYS A 51 -2.66 -12.98 -8.35
N ALA A 52 -2.12 -13.96 -7.63
CA ALA A 52 -2.23 -14.07 -6.18
C ALA A 52 -0.91 -14.55 -5.59
N ILE A 53 -0.25 -13.65 -4.85
CA ILE A 53 1.01 -13.88 -4.15
C ILE A 53 0.81 -13.45 -2.70
N PHE A 54 1.06 -14.34 -1.75
CA PHE A 54 1.01 -14.01 -0.33
C PHE A 54 2.03 -14.82 0.46
N GLN A 55 2.63 -14.18 1.45
CA GLN A 55 3.53 -14.82 2.40
C GLN A 55 2.71 -15.50 3.51
N PHE A 56 3.17 -16.67 3.94
CA PHE A 56 2.59 -17.39 5.08
C PHE A 56 3.67 -18.16 5.84
N GLU A 57 3.38 -18.50 7.09
CA GLU A 57 4.25 -19.32 7.93
C GLU A 57 3.67 -20.74 8.06
N ASN A 58 4.53 -21.76 7.97
CA ASN A 58 4.18 -23.12 8.31
C ASN A 58 5.36 -23.82 9.01
N GLU A 59 5.12 -24.36 10.21
CA GLU A 59 6.15 -25.03 11.03
C GLU A 59 7.40 -24.16 11.29
N GLY A 60 7.22 -22.86 11.56
CA GLY A 60 8.33 -21.94 11.82
C GLY A 60 9.19 -21.60 10.60
N ARG A 61 8.72 -21.93 9.39
CA ARG A 61 9.34 -21.52 8.12
C ARG A 61 8.40 -20.60 7.36
N GLU A 62 8.96 -19.59 6.73
CA GLU A 62 8.23 -18.67 5.85
C GLU A 62 8.19 -19.23 4.43
N TYR A 63 7.03 -19.10 3.79
CA TYR A 63 6.79 -19.53 2.43
C TYR A 63 6.10 -18.43 1.65
N LEU A 64 6.29 -18.47 0.34
CA LEU A 64 5.56 -17.66 -0.61
C LEU A 64 4.54 -18.55 -1.32
N PHE A 65 3.25 -18.36 -1.06
CA PHE A 65 2.24 -18.91 -1.93
C PHE A 65 2.26 -18.17 -3.25
N PHE A 66 2.23 -18.92 -4.35
CA PHE A 66 2.29 -18.39 -5.70
C PHE A 66 1.27 -19.12 -6.58
N GLN A 67 0.19 -18.44 -6.97
CA GLN A 67 -0.83 -19.04 -7.84
C GLN A 67 -0.30 -19.18 -9.28
N ASN A 68 -0.04 -20.41 -9.71
CA ASN A 68 0.48 -20.74 -11.04
C ASN A 68 -0.61 -21.33 -11.95
N GLU A 69 -1.66 -20.56 -12.22
CA GLU A 69 -2.76 -20.99 -13.13
C GLU A 69 -2.57 -20.51 -14.57
N ARG A 70 -1.57 -19.65 -14.83
CA ARG A 70 -1.35 -19.08 -16.16
C ARG A 70 -0.59 -20.07 -17.04
N LYS A 71 -1.22 -20.50 -18.13
CA LYS A 71 -0.52 -21.24 -19.19
C LYS A 71 0.33 -20.27 -20.01
N ARG A 72 1.62 -20.59 -20.16
CA ARG A 72 2.55 -19.86 -21.03
C ARG A 72 1.96 -19.78 -22.44
N GLY A 73 1.79 -18.56 -22.97
CA GLY A 73 1.23 -18.34 -24.32
C GLY A 73 -0.30 -18.31 -24.43
N SER A 74 -1.05 -18.53 -23.34
CA SER A 74 -2.49 -18.28 -23.34
C SER A 74 -2.73 -16.78 -23.17
N LEU A 75 -2.91 -16.06 -24.27
CA LEU A 75 -3.57 -14.76 -24.23
C LEU A 75 -4.97 -15.01 -23.64
N VAL A 76 -5.24 -14.45 -22.47
CA VAL A 76 -6.61 -14.36 -21.98
C VAL A 76 -7.28 -13.35 -22.90
N SER A 77 -8.06 -13.87 -23.86
CA SER A 77 -8.97 -13.09 -24.70
C SER A 77 -10.06 -12.43 -23.86
#